data_AF-A0A2T4TW78-F1
#
_entry.id   AF-A0A2T4TW78-F1
#
_cell.length_a   1.000
_cell.length_b   1.000
_cell.length_c   1.000
_cell.angle_alpha   90.00
_cell.angle_beta   90.00
_cell.angle_gamma   90.00
#
_symmetry.space_group_name_H-M   'P 1'
#
loop_
_entity.id
_entity.type
_entity.pdbx_description
1 polymer ?
#
loop_
_entity_poly.entity_id
_entity_poly.type
_entity_poly.pdbx_seq_one_letter_code
_entity_poly.pdbx_strand_id
1 'polypeptide(L)'
;MRLLLDTCTFLWIILDSPELSPGARELFSDQGNEVFLSVASTWEIIVKHRLGRLPLPEQPHLFLPRQRRQHGVHSLPIEEEAVLQLTRLPDYHRDPFDRILICQAIAHGLVLLTPDSAVTQYPVRTAW
;
A
#
# COMPACT_ATOMS: atom_id res chain seq x y z
N MET A 1 15.15 5.60 1.09
CA MET A 1 14.79 4.15 1.08
C MET A 1 13.61 3.91 0.15
N ARG A 2 13.18 2.66 -0.08
CA ARG A 2 12.04 2.35 -0.95
C ARG A 2 10.86 1.86 -0.12
N LEU A 3 9.73 2.55 -0.21
CA LEU A 3 8.54 2.38 0.62
C LEU A 3 7.38 1.85 -0.20
N LEU A 4 6.66 0.85 0.30
CA LEU A 4 5.37 0.43 -0.24
C LEU A 4 4.29 0.91 0.72
N LEU A 5 3.34 1.71 0.22
CA LEU A 5 2.19 2.12 1.03
C LEU A 5 1.15 0.99 1.06
N ASP A 6 0.65 0.70 2.25
CA ASP A 6 -0.63 0.03 2.41
C ASP A 6 -1.76 0.89 1.81
N THR A 7 -2.85 0.24 1.41
CA THR A 7 -4.08 0.87 0.94
C THR A 7 -4.60 1.90 1.94
N CYS A 8 -4.67 1.56 3.24
CA CYS A 8 -5.15 2.49 4.26
C CYS A 8 -4.20 3.68 4.44
N THR A 9 -2.88 3.43 4.43
CA THR A 9 -1.87 4.48 4.56
C THR A 9 -1.94 5.48 3.42
N PHE A 10 -2.09 5.00 2.17
CA PHE A 10 -2.28 5.90 1.02
C PHE A 10 -3.54 6.76 1.17
N LEU A 11 -4.66 6.17 1.59
CA LEU A 11 -5.90 6.92 1.82
C LEU A 11 -5.72 7.97 2.93
N TRP A 12 -5.02 7.64 4.01
CA TRP A 12 -4.77 8.59 5.08
C TRP A 12 -3.86 9.74 4.67
N ILE A 13 -2.85 9.48 3.84
CA ILE A 13 -1.97 10.53 3.30
C ILE A 13 -2.78 11.53 2.46
N ILE A 14 -3.60 11.05 1.53
CA ILE A 14 -4.33 11.94 0.59
C ILE A 14 -5.51 12.66 1.25
N LEU A 15 -5.95 12.20 2.43
CA LEU A 15 -7.02 12.80 3.23
C LEU A 15 -6.48 13.62 4.41
N ASP A 16 -5.16 13.72 4.59
CA ASP A 16 -4.49 14.28 5.78
C ASP A 16 -5.11 13.78 7.10
N SER A 17 -5.26 12.46 7.18
CA SER A 17 -5.93 11.79 8.30
C SER A 17 -5.07 11.82 9.56
N PRO A 18 -5.66 12.04 10.75
CA PRO A 18 -4.94 11.97 12.04
C PRO A 18 -4.48 10.55 12.40
N GLU A 19 -5.03 9.52 11.76
CA GLU A 19 -4.63 8.12 11.92
C GLU A 19 -3.24 7.83 11.35
N LEU A 20 -2.72 8.67 10.46
CA LEU A 20 -1.35 8.57 9.98
C LEU A 20 -0.38 8.90 11.13
N SER A 21 0.33 7.89 11.59
CA SER A 21 1.32 8.02 12.66
C SER A 21 2.42 9.04 12.33
N PRO A 22 3.05 9.66 13.34
CA PRO A 22 4.16 10.58 13.12
C PRO A 22 5.33 9.96 12.36
N GLY A 23 5.66 8.69 12.64
CA GLY A 23 6.74 7.97 11.96
C GLY A 23 6.47 7.74 10.47
N ALA A 24 5.28 7.24 10.13
CA ALA A 24 4.83 7.11 8.74
C ALA A 24 4.81 8.47 8.00
N ARG A 25 4.38 9.54 8.69
CA ARG A 25 4.36 10.90 8.13
C ARG A 25 5.77 11.41 7.84
N GLU A 26 6.72 11.18 8.75
CA GLU A 26 8.14 11.53 8.57
C GLU A 26 8.77 10.76 7.40
N LEU A 27 8.60 9.43 7.39
CA LEU A 27 9.10 8.56 6.31
C LEU A 27 8.53 8.94 4.94
N PHE A 28 7.24 9.28 4.88
CA PHE A 28 6.60 9.72 3.64
C PHE A 28 7.10 11.10 3.18
N SER A 29 7.39 12.01 4.11
CA SER A 29 7.80 13.39 3.80
C SER A 29 9.28 13.53 3.43
N ASP A 30 10.10 12.55 3.78
CA ASP A 30 11.52 12.52 3.42
C ASP A 30 11.72 12.27 1.92
N GLN A 31 12.24 13.29 1.24
CA GLN A 31 12.50 13.28 -0.22
C GLN A 31 13.59 12.28 -0.64
N GLY A 32 14.38 11.76 0.30
CA GLY A 32 15.31 10.66 0.05
C GLY A 32 14.61 9.29 -0.10
N ASN A 33 13.29 9.25 0.08
CA ASN A 33 12.49 8.03 -0.04
C ASN A 33 11.74 7.97 -1.38
N GLU A 34 11.84 6.83 -2.04
CA GLU A 34 10.99 6.48 -3.17
C GLU A 34 9.74 5.79 -2.64
N VAL A 35 8.57 6.35 -2.92
CA VAL A 35 7.29 5.86 -2.38
C VAL A 35 6.49 5.21 -3.49
N PHE A 36 5.98 4.01 -3.24
CA PHE A 36 5.23 3.20 -4.20
C PHE A 36 3.83 2.88 -3.67
N LEU A 37 2.88 2.78 -4.58
CA LEU A 37 1.54 2.24 -4.36
C LEU A 37 1.33 1.08 -5.34
N SER A 38 1.01 -0.10 -4.82
CA SER A 38 0.70 -1.24 -5.67
C SER A 38 -0.59 -1.03 -6.47
N VAL A 39 -0.61 -1.55 -7.69
CA VAL A 39 -1.87 -1.70 -8.45
C VAL A 39 -2.88 -2.61 -7.73
N ALA A 40 -2.45 -3.47 -6.80
CA ALA A 40 -3.32 -4.24 -5.91
C ALA A 40 -4.15 -3.33 -5.00
N SER A 41 -3.52 -2.35 -4.34
CA SER A 41 -4.22 -1.36 -3.51
C SER A 41 -5.19 -0.51 -4.34
N THR A 42 -4.81 -0.15 -5.57
CA THR A 42 -5.73 0.52 -6.51
C THR A 42 -6.94 -0.35 -6.82
N TRP A 43 -6.74 -1.65 -7.08
CA TRP A 43 -7.81 -2.61 -7.31
C TRP A 43 -8.71 -2.75 -6.07
N GLU A 44 -8.14 -2.86 -4.87
CA GLU A 44 -8.88 -2.94 -3.61
C GLU A 44 -9.77 -1.71 -3.38
N ILE A 45 -9.23 -0.51 -3.59
CA ILE A 45 -9.99 0.76 -3.47
C ILE A 45 -11.18 0.76 -4.43
N ILE A 46 -10.99 0.33 -5.69
CA ILE A 46 -12.06 0.25 -6.68
C ILE A 46 -13.15 -0.74 -6.23
N VAL A 47 -12.77 -1.90 -5.71
CA VAL A 47 -13.72 -2.90 -5.19
C VAL A 47 -14.51 -2.32 -4.02
N LYS A 48 -13.82 -1.73 -3.02
CA LYS A 48 -14.46 -1.10 -1.86
C LYS A 48 -15.41 0.05 -2.26
N HIS A 49 -15.00 0.86 -3.24
CA HIS A 49 -15.83 1.94 -3.78
C HIS A 49 -17.10 1.41 -4.46
N ARG A 50 -16.98 0.39 -5.33
CA ARG A 50 -18.14 -0.23 -6.00
C ARG A 50 -19.12 -0.89 -5.03
N LEU A 51 -18.61 -1.40 -3.90
CA LEU A 51 -19.43 -1.95 -2.82
C LEU A 51 -20.06 -0.87 -1.91
N GLY A 52 -19.83 0.42 -2.19
CA GLY A 52 -20.33 1.53 -1.37
C GLY A 52 -19.63 1.69 -0.01
N ARG A 53 -18.54 0.94 0.24
CA ARG A 53 -17.81 0.93 1.52
C ARG A 53 -16.73 2.01 1.60
N LEU A 54 -16.39 2.63 0.47
CA LEU A 54 -15.41 3.69 0.39
C LEU A 54 -15.91 4.78 -0.57
N PRO A 55 -16.66 5.78 -0.07
CA PRO A 55 -17.07 6.92 -0.89
C PRO A 55 -15.83 7.72 -1.29
N LEU A 56 -15.76 8.08 -2.57
CA LEU A 56 -14.70 8.93 -3.12
C LEU A 56 -15.34 10.19 -3.72
N PRO A 57 -14.66 11.34 -3.70
CA PRO A 57 -15.21 12.60 -4.22
C PRO A 57 -15.42 12.56 -5.75
N GLU A 58 -14.70 11.68 -6.43
CA GLU A 58 -14.74 11.51 -7.88
C GLU A 58 -14.58 10.02 -8.24
N GLN A 59 -14.78 9.71 -9.52
CA GLN A 59 -14.60 8.35 -10.03
C GLN A 59 -13.15 7.87 -9.81
N PRO A 60 -12.92 6.62 -9.32
CA PRO A 60 -11.60 6.12 -8.97
C PRO A 60 -10.53 6.27 -10.07
N HIS A 61 -10.92 6.08 -11.34
CA HIS A 61 -10.01 6.13 -12.48
C HIS A 61 -9.43 7.54 -12.73
N LEU A 62 -10.09 8.60 -12.24
CA LEU A 62 -9.57 9.97 -12.28
C LEU A 62 -8.88 10.31 -10.96
N PHE A 63 -9.53 9.98 -9.85
CA PHE A 63 -9.11 10.36 -8.51
C PHE A 63 -7.76 9.76 -8.13
N LEU A 64 -7.60 8.44 -8.27
CA LEU A 64 -6.41 7.73 -7.75
C LEU A 64 -5.12 8.10 -8.51
N PRO A 65 -5.08 8.13 -9.85
CA PRO A 65 -3.86 8.54 -10.55
C PRO A 65 -3.50 10.00 -10.29
N ARG A 66 -4.49 10.89 -10.11
CA ARG A 66 -4.25 12.30 -9.78
C ARG A 66 -3.61 12.44 -8.40
N GLN A 67 -4.22 11.83 -7.38
CA GLN A 67 -3.71 11.88 -6.01
C GLN A 67 -2.33 11.26 -5.91
N ARG A 68 -2.13 10.09 -6.53
CA ARG A 68 -0.83 9.42 -6.57
C ARG A 68 0.26 10.35 -7.13
N ARG A 69 0.01 11.02 -8.27
CA ARG A 69 0.95 11.96 -8.88
C ARG A 69 1.18 13.22 -8.03
N GLN A 70 0.11 13.79 -7.47
CA GLN A 70 0.17 14.98 -6.62
C GLN A 70 1.04 14.75 -5.37
N HIS A 71 1.02 13.52 -4.85
CA HIS A 71 1.78 13.12 -3.67
C HIS A 71 3.13 12.45 -3.99
N GLY A 72 3.61 12.48 -5.24
CA GLY A 72 4.91 11.91 -5.60
C GLY A 72 5.01 10.39 -5.45
N VAL A 73 3.88 9.68 -5.42
CA VAL A 73 3.85 8.23 -5.25
C VAL A 73 3.97 7.56 -6.61
N HIS A 74 4.78 6.52 -6.73
CA HIS A 74 4.96 5.74 -7.96
C HIS A 74 3.97 4.58 -8.01
N SER A 75 3.49 4.22 -9.21
CA SER A 75 2.67 3.01 -9.37
C SER A 75 3.58 1.79 -9.44
N LEU A 76 3.29 0.76 -8.65
CA LEU A 76 4.02 -0.51 -8.67
C LEU A 76 3.15 -1.59 -9.35
N PRO A 77 3.50 -2.07 -10.55
CA PRO A 77 2.79 -3.18 -11.20
C PRO A 77 2.99 -4.47 -10.40
N ILE A 78 2.09 -5.45 -10.58
CA ILE A 78 2.26 -6.79 -10.03
C ILE A 78 2.99 -7.62 -11.07
N GLU A 79 4.22 -8.02 -10.76
CA GLU A 79 5.00 -8.96 -11.57
C GLU A 79 4.77 -10.41 -11.11
N GLU A 80 4.88 -11.36 -12.04
CA GLU A 80 4.74 -12.79 -11.75
C GLU A 80 5.69 -13.24 -10.62
N GLU A 81 6.92 -12.72 -10.58
CA GLU A 81 7.90 -13.03 -9.53
C GLU A 81 7.37 -12.72 -8.13
N ALA A 82 6.66 -11.60 -7.95
CA ALA A 82 6.03 -11.26 -6.69
C ALA A 82 4.88 -12.25 -6.38
N VAL A 83 4.05 -12.58 -7.37
CA VAL A 83 2.93 -13.53 -7.17
C VAL A 83 3.44 -14.91 -6.73
N LEU A 84 4.55 -15.40 -7.31
CA LEU A 84 5.11 -16.71 -6.98
C LEU A 84 5.59 -16.81 -5.51
N GLN A 85 5.90 -15.69 -4.85
CA GLN A 85 6.24 -15.68 -3.42
C GLN A 85 5.09 -16.13 -2.51
N LEU A 86 3.83 -16.08 -2.98
CA LEU A 86 2.66 -16.56 -2.23
C LEU A 86 2.80 -18.02 -1.80
N THR A 87 3.52 -18.84 -2.57
CA THR A 87 3.78 -20.25 -2.26
C THR A 87 4.64 -20.46 -1.02
N ARG A 88 5.36 -19.42 -0.59
CA ARG A 88 6.28 -19.43 0.57
C ARG A 88 5.75 -18.63 1.74
N LEU A 89 4.62 -17.92 1.54
CA LEU A 89 4.06 -17.05 2.54
C LEU A 89 3.27 -17.88 3.57
N PRO A 90 3.51 -17.72 4.89
CA PRO A 90 2.70 -18.39 5.89
C PRO A 90 1.23 -17.96 5.83
N ASP A 91 0.34 -18.71 6.47
CA ASP A 91 -1.10 -18.46 6.43
C ASP A 91 -1.60 -17.77 7.71
N TYR A 92 -1.06 -16.56 8.00
CA TYR A 92 -1.50 -15.74 9.13
C TYR A 92 -2.77 -14.93 8.82
N HIS A 93 -2.98 -14.53 7.56
CA HIS A 93 -4.18 -13.83 7.08
C HIS A 93 -4.59 -14.32 5.68
N ARG A 94 -5.87 -14.10 5.35
CA ARG A 94 -6.52 -14.58 4.12
C ARG A 94 -6.80 -13.48 3.09
N ASP A 95 -6.53 -12.21 3.40
CA ASP A 95 -6.80 -11.13 2.46
C ASP A 95 -5.81 -11.21 1.28
N PRO A 96 -6.28 -11.46 0.05
CA PRO A 96 -5.40 -11.56 -1.11
C PRO A 96 -4.64 -10.27 -1.42
N PHE A 97 -5.19 -9.09 -1.07
CA PHE A 97 -4.54 -7.80 -1.32
C PHE A 97 -3.33 -7.61 -0.42
N ASP A 98 -3.51 -7.80 0.89
CA ASP A 98 -2.41 -7.71 1.85
C ASP A 98 -1.33 -8.75 1.55
N ARG A 99 -1.72 -9.98 1.20
CA ARG A 99 -0.77 -11.05 0.84
C ARG A 99 0.08 -10.66 -0.36
N ILE A 100 -0.50 -10.08 -1.41
CA ILE A 100 0.28 -9.65 -2.58
C ILE A 100 1.14 -8.42 -2.26
N LEU A 101 0.70 -7.49 -1.40
CA LEU A 101 1.52 -6.36 -0.93
C LEU A 101 2.77 -6.85 -0.20
N ILE A 102 2.62 -7.82 0.71
CA ILE A 102 3.75 -8.45 1.41
C ILE A 102 4.70 -9.09 0.41
N CYS A 103 4.18 -9.84 -0.55
CA CYS A 103 4.99 -10.50 -1.57
C CYS A 103 5.76 -9.49 -2.43
N GLN A 104 5.14 -8.39 -2.86
CA GLN A 104 5.81 -7.32 -3.59
C GLN A 104 6.87 -6.63 -2.73
N ALA A 105 6.59 -6.38 -1.45
CA ALA A 105 7.57 -5.80 -0.54
C ALA A 105 8.79 -6.70 -0.35
N ILE A 106 8.59 -8.02 -0.24
CA ILE A 106 9.68 -9.00 -0.16
C ILE A 106 10.47 -9.03 -1.48
N ALA A 107 9.80 -9.21 -2.63
CA ALA A 107 10.44 -9.35 -3.94
C ALA A 107 11.27 -8.12 -4.32
N HIS A 108 10.78 -6.93 -4.02
CA HIS A 108 11.43 -5.66 -4.39
C HIS A 108 12.28 -5.06 -3.27
N GLY A 109 12.39 -5.72 -2.12
CA GLY A 109 13.10 -5.21 -0.96
C GLY A 109 12.56 -3.86 -0.50
N LEU A 110 11.24 -3.71 -0.41
CA LEU A 110 10.56 -2.50 0.07
C LEU A 110 10.31 -2.59 1.58
N VAL A 111 10.08 -1.44 2.21
CA VAL A 111 9.52 -1.36 3.56
C VAL A 111 8.03 -1.06 3.43
N LEU A 112 7.18 -1.92 3.97
CA LEU A 112 5.73 -1.76 3.93
C LEU A 112 5.28 -0.82 5.05
N LEU A 113 4.79 0.38 4.69
CA LEU A 113 4.17 1.29 5.65
C LEU A 113 2.74 0.83 5.89
N THR A 114 2.47 0.27 7.07
CA THR A 114 1.17 -0.28 7.43
C THR A 114 0.94 -0.20 8.94
N PRO A 115 -0.27 0.14 9.40
CA PRO A 115 -0.67 0.01 10.80
C PRO A 115 -0.99 -1.44 11.20
N ASP A 116 -1.09 -2.37 10.25
CA ASP A 116 -1.65 -3.70 10.51
C ASP A 116 -0.65 -4.64 11.19
N SER A 117 -0.94 -4.96 12.45
CA SER A 117 -0.17 -5.91 13.26
C SER A 117 -0.23 -7.37 12.75
N ALA A 118 -1.17 -7.73 11.88
CA ALA A 118 -1.14 -9.03 11.21
C ALA A 118 -0.03 -9.08 10.17
N VAL A 119 0.21 -7.97 9.47
CA VAL A 119 1.26 -7.86 8.45
C VAL A 119 2.66 -7.95 9.07
N THR A 120 2.85 -7.42 10.28
CA THR A 120 4.15 -7.47 10.99
C THR A 120 4.57 -8.88 11.42
N GLN A 121 3.67 -9.87 11.35
CA GLN A 121 3.99 -11.28 11.63
C GLN A 121 4.71 -11.96 10.46
N TYR A 122 4.66 -11.36 9.27
CA TYR A 122 5.35 -11.86 8.09
C TYR A 122 6.84 -11.50 8.10
N PRO A 123 7.69 -12.27 7.39
CA PRO A 123 9.11 -11.96 7.22
C PRO A 123 9.31 -10.81 6.22
N VAL A 124 8.68 -9.66 6.48
CA VAL A 124 8.73 -8.45 5.67
C VAL A 124 9.10 -7.27 6.56
N ARG A 125 9.82 -6.29 6.01
CA ARG A 125 10.14 -5.06 6.75
C ARG A 125 8.90 -4.18 6.76
N THR A 126 8.48 -3.77 7.95
CA THR A 126 7.35 -2.85 8.15
C THR A 126 7.80 -1.59 8.89
N ALA A 127 7.09 -0.50 8.68
CA ALA A 127 7.23 0.72 9.47
C ALA A 127 5.86 1.36 9.72
N TRP A 128 5.69 2.00 10.88
CA TRP A 128 4.49 2.76 11.24
C TRP A 128 4.89 3.94 12.11
#